data_AF-X6LCW9-F1
#
_entry.id   AF-X6LCW9-F1
#
_cell.length_a   1.000
_cell.length_b   1.000
_cell.length_c   1.000
_cell.angle_alpha   90.00
_cell.angle_beta   90.00
_cell.angle_gamma   90.00
#
_symmetry.space_group_name_H-M   'P 1'
#
loop_
_entity.id
_entity.type
_entity.pdbx_description
1 polymer ?
#
loop_
_entity_poly.entity_id
_entity_poly.type
_entity_poly.pdbx_seq_one_letter_code
_entity_poly.pdbx_strand_id
1 'polypeptide(L)'
;ILLTWTQYDQYIQQIMQINAMWKQSIDFNIIYVTLNYFEKDVNETFELLSKFKKWKFQDNNKQKYKKRMNKFVKKRCCNHNINLFSIFLSETYKEVNAVEYATVQTVNNCLPFVKKNK
;
A
#
# COMPACT_ATOMS: atom_id res chain seq x y z
N ILE A 1 18.11 14.23 -6.53
CA ILE A 1 17.23 13.66 -5.48
C ILE A 1 17.53 12.16 -5.44
N LEU A 2 18.44 11.73 -4.54
CA LEU A 2 18.95 10.35 -4.45
C LEU A 2 18.63 9.67 -3.10
N LEU A 3 18.14 10.45 -2.12
CA LEU A 3 17.92 10.02 -0.73
C LEU A 3 16.81 8.98 -0.59
N THR A 4 15.79 9.03 -1.45
CA THR A 4 14.69 8.07 -1.43
C THR A 4 15.17 6.66 -1.72
N TRP A 5 16.08 6.48 -2.69
CA TRP A 5 16.64 5.18 -3.06
C TRP A 5 17.34 4.49 -1.91
N THR A 6 18.14 5.22 -1.10
CA THR A 6 18.85 4.63 0.04
C THR A 6 17.90 4.05 1.09
N GLN A 7 16.78 4.72 1.38
CA GLN A 7 15.79 4.16 2.30
C GLN A 7 15.11 2.94 1.68
N TYR A 8 14.77 2.95 0.39
CA TYR A 8 14.16 1.81 -0.29
C TYR A 8 15.07 0.59 -0.38
N ASP A 9 16.36 0.80 -0.63
CA ASP A 9 17.35 -0.28 -0.72
C ASP A 9 17.40 -1.11 0.56
N GLN A 10 17.14 -0.49 1.72
CA GLN A 10 17.06 -1.20 2.99
C GLN A 10 15.88 -2.18 3.12
N TYR A 11 14.86 -2.06 2.26
CA TYR A 11 13.66 -2.91 2.28
C TYR A 11 13.59 -3.88 1.09
N ILE A 12 14.50 -3.76 0.10
CA ILE A 12 14.45 -4.56 -1.14
C ILE A 12 14.39 -6.06 -0.84
N GLN A 13 15.24 -6.56 0.07
CA GLN A 13 15.30 -7.99 0.37
C GLN A 13 13.98 -8.51 0.98
N GLN A 14 13.41 -7.80 1.95
CA GLN A 14 12.14 -8.14 2.57
C GLN A 14 10.97 -8.04 1.57
N ILE A 15 10.98 -7.01 0.71
CA ILE A 15 9.98 -6.85 -0.36
C ILE A 15 10.02 -8.05 -1.30
N MET A 16 11.21 -8.48 -1.73
CA MET A 16 11.39 -9.65 -2.59
C MET A 16 10.95 -10.94 -1.91
N GLN A 17 11.32 -11.14 -0.64
CA GLN A 17 10.90 -12.30 0.15
C GLN A 17 9.37 -12.39 0.26
N ILE A 18 8.72 -11.30 0.66
CA ILE A 18 7.25 -11.25 0.80
C ILE A 18 6.58 -11.51 -0.56
N ASN A 19 7.08 -10.89 -1.64
CA ASN A 19 6.53 -11.10 -2.97
C ASN A 19 6.65 -12.57 -3.42
N ALA A 20 7.75 -13.24 -3.10
CA ALA A 20 7.92 -14.67 -3.37
C ALA A 20 6.92 -15.53 -2.58
N MET A 21 6.72 -15.24 -1.30
CA MET A 21 5.74 -15.95 -0.44
C MET A 21 4.29 -15.73 -0.90
N TRP A 22 4.00 -14.57 -1.50
CA TRP A 22 2.65 -14.14 -1.87
C TRP A 22 2.04 -14.85 -3.09
N LYS A 23 2.86 -15.56 -3.88
CA LYS A 23 2.51 -16.34 -5.10
C LYS A 23 1.81 -15.58 -6.24
N GLN A 24 1.43 -14.31 -6.07
CA GLN A 24 0.80 -13.46 -7.09
C GLN A 24 1.42 -12.06 -7.09
N SER A 25 1.12 -11.22 -8.09
CA SER A 25 1.56 -9.83 -8.06
C SER A 25 0.84 -9.04 -6.95
N ILE A 26 1.61 -8.40 -6.09
CA ILE A 26 1.18 -7.34 -5.19
C ILE A 26 1.97 -6.07 -5.51
N ASP A 27 1.36 -4.92 -5.30
CA ASP A 27 2.05 -3.64 -5.50
C ASP A 27 3.16 -3.49 -4.44
N PHE A 28 4.40 -3.34 -4.88
CA PHE A 28 5.55 -3.19 -3.99
C PHE A 28 5.45 -1.97 -3.08
N ASN A 29 4.70 -0.93 -3.49
CA ASN A 29 4.44 0.21 -2.61
C ASN A 29 3.59 -0.20 -1.40
N ILE A 30 2.65 -1.14 -1.54
CA ILE A 30 1.88 -1.66 -0.39
C ILE A 30 2.81 -2.44 0.53
N ILE A 31 3.67 -3.31 -0.01
CA ILE A 31 4.63 -4.06 0.82
C ILE A 31 5.53 -3.09 1.58
N TYR A 32 6.11 -2.12 0.88
CA TYR A 32 6.99 -1.12 1.50
C TYR A 32 6.30 -0.34 2.61
N VAL A 33 5.10 0.21 2.36
CA VAL A 33 4.37 0.98 3.38
C VAL A 33 4.04 0.13 4.59
N THR A 34 3.74 -1.15 4.38
CA THR A 34 3.43 -2.09 5.47
C THR A 34 4.68 -2.46 6.26
N LEU A 35 5.80 -2.76 5.59
CA LEU A 35 7.09 -3.00 6.24
C LEU A 35 7.57 -1.77 7.01
N ASN A 36 7.36 -0.57 6.48
CA ASN A 36 7.73 0.66 7.17
C ASN A 36 6.88 0.87 8.43
N TYR A 37 5.62 0.45 8.42
CA TYR A 37 4.74 0.49 9.59
C TYR A 37 5.16 -0.50 10.68
N PHE A 38 5.56 -1.71 10.30
CA PHE A 38 5.99 -2.76 11.23
C PHE A 38 7.51 -2.84 11.40
N GLU A 39 8.24 -1.75 11.18
CA GLU A 39 9.70 -1.68 11.39
C GLU A 39 10.50 -2.84 10.76
N LYS A 40 10.12 -3.25 9.55
CA LYS A 40 10.70 -4.37 8.76
C LYS A 40 10.32 -5.78 9.24
N ASP A 41 9.35 -5.94 10.14
CA ASP A 41 8.82 -7.26 10.51
C ASP A 41 8.07 -7.90 9.33
N VAL A 42 8.62 -9.00 8.83
CA VAL A 42 8.09 -9.74 7.69
C VAL A 42 6.82 -10.52 8.05
N ASN A 43 6.71 -11.04 9.27
CA ASN A 43 5.58 -11.87 9.70
C ASN A 43 4.33 -11.03 9.89
N GLU A 44 4.43 -9.92 10.63
CA GLU A 44 3.33 -8.99 10.83
C GLU A 44 2.89 -8.37 9.51
N THR A 45 3.87 -8.01 8.67
CA THR A 45 3.59 -7.54 7.31
C THR A 45 2.82 -8.58 6.51
N PHE A 46 3.30 -9.81 6.45
CA PHE A 46 2.66 -10.87 5.68
C PHE A 46 1.23 -11.16 6.18
N GLU A 47 1.00 -11.12 7.49
CA GLU A 47 -0.32 -11.31 8.09
C GLU A 47 -1.29 -10.18 7.68
N LEU A 48 -0.89 -8.91 7.82
CA LEU A 48 -1.74 -7.79 7.45
C LEU A 48 -2.04 -7.78 5.95
N LEU A 49 -1.02 -8.03 5.11
CA LEU A 49 -1.22 -8.17 3.68
C LEU A 49 -2.24 -9.29 3.42
N SER A 50 -2.10 -10.46 4.07
CA SER A 50 -3.01 -11.60 3.91
C SER A 50 -4.46 -11.26 4.22
N LYS A 51 -4.70 -10.47 5.27
CA LYS A 51 -6.02 -9.91 5.60
C LYS A 51 -6.51 -8.97 4.49
N PHE A 52 -5.66 -8.06 4.03
CA PHE A 52 -5.98 -7.15 2.92
C PHE A 52 -6.35 -7.91 1.63
N LYS A 53 -5.64 -9.00 1.30
CA LYS A 53 -5.96 -9.84 0.14
C LYS A 53 -7.38 -10.35 0.19
N LYS A 54 -7.75 -10.97 1.31
CA LYS A 54 -9.09 -11.54 1.51
C LYS A 54 -10.13 -10.43 1.40
N TRP A 55 -9.93 -9.33 2.14
CA TRP A 55 -10.83 -8.17 2.11
C TRP A 55 -10.98 -7.57 0.71
N LYS A 56 -9.90 -7.47 -0.08
CA LYS A 56 -9.91 -6.88 -1.44
C LYS A 56 -10.83 -7.63 -2.42
N PHE A 57 -11.08 -8.91 -2.21
CA PHE A 57 -11.96 -9.73 -3.04
C PHE A 57 -13.35 -9.96 -2.44
N GLN A 58 -13.58 -9.55 -1.19
CA GLN A 58 -14.89 -9.61 -0.53
C GLN A 58 -15.76 -8.39 -0.85
N ASP A 59 -17.08 -8.57 -0.71
CA ASP A 59 -18.11 -7.52 -0.64
C ASP A 59 -18.04 -6.41 -1.69
N ASN A 60 -17.53 -6.74 -2.88
CA ASN A 60 -17.30 -5.78 -3.96
C ASN A 60 -16.47 -4.56 -3.52
N ASN A 61 -15.51 -4.73 -2.61
CA ASN A 61 -14.71 -3.62 -2.05
C ASN A 61 -13.96 -2.83 -3.13
N LYS A 62 -13.52 -3.47 -4.21
CA LYS A 62 -12.98 -2.77 -5.40
C LYS A 62 -13.99 -1.83 -6.06
N GLN A 63 -15.27 -2.21 -6.12
CA GLN A 63 -16.33 -1.38 -6.69
C GLN A 63 -16.69 -0.23 -5.74
N LYS A 64 -16.70 -0.47 -4.42
CA LYS A 64 -16.84 0.59 -3.41
C LYS A 64 -15.72 1.64 -3.56
N TYR A 65 -14.49 1.20 -3.81
CA TYR A 65 -13.37 2.10 -4.09
C TYR A 65 -13.63 2.97 -5.33
N LYS A 66 -14.07 2.39 -6.46
CA LYS A 66 -14.35 3.16 -7.69
C LYS A 66 -15.33 4.31 -7.43
N LYS A 67 -16.36 4.10 -6.60
CA LYS A 67 -17.33 5.15 -6.22
C LYS A 67 -16.70 6.30 -5.41
N ARG A 68 -15.60 6.04 -4.69
CA ARG A 68 -14.90 7.01 -3.82
C ARG A 68 -13.61 7.56 -4.43
N MET A 69 -13.18 7.03 -5.57
CA MET A 69 -11.89 7.30 -6.21
C MET A 69 -11.60 8.80 -6.38
N ASN A 70 -12.60 9.58 -6.76
CA ASN A 70 -12.44 11.03 -6.97
C ASN A 70 -11.99 11.79 -5.71
N LYS A 71 -12.30 11.29 -4.50
CA LYS A 71 -11.84 11.90 -3.24
C LYS A 71 -10.32 11.82 -3.09
N PHE A 72 -9.72 10.70 -3.51
CA PHE A 72 -8.28 10.47 -3.47
C PHE A 72 -7.55 11.27 -4.55
N VAL A 73 -8.08 11.25 -5.78
CA VAL A 73 -7.47 11.99 -6.91
C VAL A 73 -7.45 13.50 -6.65
N LYS A 74 -8.48 14.06 -6.02
CA LYS A 74 -8.51 15.48 -5.59
C LYS A 74 -7.38 15.84 -4.61
N LYS A 75 -6.86 14.86 -3.87
CA LYS A 75 -5.71 15.00 -2.96
C LYS A 75 -4.40 14.55 -3.60
N ARG A 76 -4.37 14.37 -4.93
CA ARG A 76 -3.22 13.91 -5.73
C ARG A 76 -2.76 12.47 -5.40
N CYS A 77 -3.58 11.67 -4.73
CA CYS A 77 -3.29 10.27 -4.46
C CYS A 77 -3.63 9.42 -5.70
N CYS A 78 -2.68 9.30 -6.63
CA CYS A 78 -2.88 8.61 -7.91
C CYS A 78 -2.63 7.10 -7.86
N ASN A 79 -1.96 6.58 -6.81
CA ASN A 79 -1.78 5.14 -6.67
C ASN A 79 -3.05 4.48 -6.12
N HIS A 80 -3.82 3.87 -7.01
CA HIS A 80 -5.08 3.19 -6.69
C HIS A 80 -4.91 2.00 -5.73
N ASN A 81 -3.76 1.32 -5.73
CA ASN A 81 -3.50 0.21 -4.82
C ASN A 81 -3.31 0.72 -3.38
N ILE A 82 -2.55 1.80 -3.18
CA ILE A 82 -2.41 2.47 -1.87
C ILE A 82 -3.75 3.03 -1.41
N ASN A 83 -4.52 3.66 -2.30
CA ASN A 83 -5.84 4.17 -1.95
C ASN A 83 -6.78 3.07 -1.47
N LEU A 84 -6.80 1.92 -2.16
CA LEU A 84 -7.60 0.76 -1.77
C LEU A 84 -7.13 0.16 -0.45
N PHE A 85 -5.82 0.09 -0.22
CA PHE A 85 -5.22 -0.35 1.04
C PHE A 85 -5.57 0.60 2.20
N SER A 86 -5.60 1.90 1.95
CA SER A 86 -5.97 2.91 2.95
C SER A 86 -7.44 2.77 3.39
N ILE A 87 -8.34 2.41 2.46
CA ILE A 87 -9.73 2.09 2.80
C ILE A 87 -9.80 0.84 3.69
N PHE A 88 -9.07 -0.21 3.33
CA PHE A 88 -9.00 -1.41 4.17
C PHE A 88 -8.56 -1.09 5.60
N LEU A 89 -7.49 -0.28 5.76
CA LEU A 89 -7.03 0.15 7.06
C LEU A 89 -8.10 0.96 7.81
N SER A 90 -8.80 1.89 7.15
CA SER A 90 -9.87 2.67 7.79
C SER A 90 -11.07 1.85 8.25
N GLU A 91 -11.40 0.78 7.52
CA GLU A 91 -12.51 -0.11 7.88
C GLU A 91 -12.11 -1.09 8.99
N THR A 92 -10.83 -1.45 9.05
CA THR A 92 -10.29 -2.37 10.06
C THR A 92 -9.97 -1.65 11.37
N TYR A 93 -9.34 -0.48 11.27
CA TYR A 93 -8.86 0.37 12.36
C TYR A 93 -9.58 1.71 12.23
N LYS A 94 -10.71 1.86 12.95
CA LYS A 94 -11.65 2.98 12.83
C LYS A 94 -11.04 4.38 13.09
N GLU A 95 -9.81 4.42 13.58
CA GLU A 95 -9.03 5.64 13.85
C GLU A 95 -8.27 6.16 12.61
N VAL A 96 -8.21 5.38 11.52
CA VAL A 96 -7.47 5.75 10.31
C VAL A 96 -8.40 6.38 9.28
N ASN A 97 -8.21 7.66 8.96
CA ASN A 97 -8.86 8.27 7.80
C ASN A 97 -8.15 7.83 6.51
N ALA A 98 -8.85 7.10 5.65
CA ALA A 98 -8.26 6.55 4.42
C ALA A 98 -7.64 7.60 3.49
N VAL A 99 -8.27 8.77 3.35
CA VAL A 99 -7.78 9.82 2.42
C VAL A 99 -6.55 10.51 3.00
N GLU A 100 -6.56 10.80 4.31
CA GLU A 100 -5.42 11.41 4.99
C GLU A 100 -4.23 10.46 4.99
N TYR A 101 -4.45 9.18 5.32
CA TYR A 101 -3.40 8.17 5.25
C TYR A 101 -2.80 8.07 3.85
N ALA A 102 -3.63 7.94 2.80
CA ALA A 102 -3.15 7.89 1.42
C ALA A 102 -2.36 9.17 1.04
N THR A 103 -2.76 10.33 1.57
CA THR A 103 -2.06 11.61 1.35
C THR A 103 -0.68 11.59 1.99
N VAL A 104 -0.58 11.17 3.26
CA VAL A 104 0.70 11.02 3.98
C VAL A 104 1.63 10.06 3.25
N GLN A 105 1.13 8.89 2.82
CA GLN A 105 1.93 7.93 2.07
C GLN A 105 2.38 8.48 0.71
N THR A 106 1.53 9.26 0.03
CA THR A 106 1.89 9.87 -1.26
C THR A 106 2.98 10.93 -1.11
N VAL A 107 2.89 11.76 -0.07
CA VAL A 107 3.86 12.85 0.19
C VAL A 107 5.18 12.31 0.69
N ASN A 108 5.16 11.46 1.72
CA ASN A 108 6.38 11.04 2.42
C ASN A 108 7.16 9.99 1.63
N ASN A 109 6.46 9.12 0.89
CA ASN A 109 7.13 8.01 0.23
C ASN A 109 7.32 8.25 -1.27
N CYS A 110 6.76 9.30 -1.88
CA CYS A 110 6.81 9.57 -3.34
C CYS A 110 6.51 8.37 -4.26
N LEU A 111 6.08 7.23 -3.70
CA LEU A 111 5.85 5.90 -4.28
C LEU A 111 6.93 5.50 -5.31
N PRO A 112 8.09 4.99 -4.86
CA PRO A 112 9.26 4.76 -5.72
C PRO A 112 9.00 3.72 -6.82
N PHE A 113 8.09 2.78 -6.58
CA PHE A 113 7.71 1.76 -7.55
C PHE A 113 6.59 2.32 -8.42
N VAL A 114 6.91 3.34 -9.20
CA VAL A 114 6.05 3.75 -10.31
C VAL A 114 6.17 2.64 -11.34
N LYS A 115 5.03 2.08 -11.76
CA LYS A 115 4.98 1.16 -12.89
C LYS A 115 5.58 1.93 -14.06
N LYS A 116 6.80 1.61 -14.51
CA LYS A 116 7.33 2.18 -15.75
C LYS A 116 6.29 1.86 -16.81
N ASN A 117 5.73 2.88 -17.44
CA ASN A 117 4.91 2.71 -18.63
C ASN A 117 5.74 1.83 -19.59
N LYS A 118 5.19 0.67 -19.95
CA LYS A 118 5.72 -0.11 -21.06
C LYS A 118 5.51 0.68 -22.35
#